data_AF-A0AAV6A1M3-F1
#
_entry.id   AF-A0AAV6A1M3-F1
#
_cell.length_a   1.000
_cell.length_b   1.000
_cell.length_c   1.000
_cell.angle_alpha   90.00
_cell.angle_beta   90.00
_cell.angle_gamma   90.00
#
_symmetry.space_group_name_H-M   'P 1'
#
loop_
_entity.id
_entity.type
_entity.pdbx_description
1 polymer ?
#
loop_
_entity_poly.entity_id
_entity_poly.type
_entity_poly.pdbx_seq_one_letter_code
_entity_poly.pdbx_strand_id
1 'polypeptide(L)'
;MSFAIKAEVGDPRAMSFTFRAQKTMYGGRRIAPGDTIFVFASENEGGPGLIASGVVTSATAIPKKRGIARHTPRVSITIRRTALAKRRLGRSELKPFSDWNDGRPESELNFKFYR
;
A
#
# COMPACT_ATOMS: atom_id res chain seq x y z
N MET A 1 -0.06 14.30 -1.06
CA MET A 1 -1.14 13.41 -1.57
C MET A 1 -1.25 12.19 -0.68
N SER A 2 -2.27 11.34 -0.90
CA SER A 2 -2.47 10.09 -0.16
C SER A 2 -2.27 8.89 -1.07
N PHE A 3 -1.50 7.91 -0.60
CA PHE A 3 -1.25 6.65 -1.30
C PHE A 3 -1.48 5.46 -0.37
N ALA A 4 -1.46 4.27 -0.94
CA ALA A 4 -1.43 3.05 -0.15
C ALA A 4 -0.41 2.07 -0.73
N ILE A 5 0.19 1.28 0.16
CA ILE A 5 1.15 0.25 -0.19
C ILE A 5 0.75 -1.06 0.49
N LYS A 6 0.82 -2.16 -0.27
CA LYS A 6 0.66 -3.51 0.25
C LYS A 6 2.00 -4.21 0.18
N ALA A 7 2.51 -4.67 1.33
CA ALA A 7 3.81 -5.30 1.43
C ALA A 7 3.84 -6.32 2.58
N GLU A 8 4.84 -7.19 2.57
CA GLU A 8 5.22 -7.95 3.76
C GLU A 8 5.62 -6.98 4.89
N VAL A 9 5.17 -7.25 6.11
CA VAL A 9 5.52 -6.44 7.28
C VAL A 9 5.85 -7.36 8.46
N GLY A 10 7.12 -7.37 8.88
CA GLY A 10 7.57 -8.17 10.01
C GLY A 10 7.06 -7.67 11.36
N ASP A 11 7.24 -6.37 11.67
CA ASP A 11 6.68 -5.73 12.86
C ASP A 11 5.60 -4.71 12.48
N PRO A 12 4.30 -5.05 12.61
CA PRO A 12 3.19 -4.14 12.34
C PRO A 12 3.17 -2.89 13.24
N ARG A 13 3.89 -2.91 14.38
CA ARG A 13 3.98 -1.81 15.33
C ARG A 13 5.32 -1.07 15.25
N ALA A 14 6.10 -1.24 14.19
CA ALA A 14 7.30 -0.45 13.96
C ALA A 14 6.95 1.05 13.88
N MET A 15 7.84 1.90 14.42
CA MET A 15 7.71 3.36 14.28
C MET A 15 8.11 3.86 12.89
N SER A 16 8.90 3.07 12.17
CA SER A 16 9.34 3.35 10.80
C SER A 16 9.25 2.09 9.97
N PHE A 17 8.76 2.21 8.73
CA PHE A 17 8.73 1.14 7.76
C PHE A 17 9.67 1.46 6.61
N THR A 18 10.48 0.49 6.20
CA THR A 18 11.31 0.61 5.01
C THR A 18 10.95 -0.50 4.04
N PHE A 19 10.52 -0.12 2.85
CA PHE A 19 10.13 -1.05 1.81
C PHE A 19 11.02 -0.84 0.58
N ARG A 20 11.62 -1.92 0.08
CA ARG A 20 12.50 -1.88 -1.09
C ARG A 20 11.78 -2.39 -2.32
N ALA A 21 11.88 -1.65 -3.42
CA ALA A 21 11.41 -2.03 -4.76
C ALA A 21 9.99 -2.63 -4.80
N GLN A 22 9.08 -2.10 -4.00
CA GLN A 22 7.69 -2.57 -3.95
C GLN A 22 6.94 -2.15 -5.20
N LYS A 23 6.05 -3.03 -5.67
CA LYS A 23 5.14 -2.71 -6.78
C LYS A 23 4.25 -1.54 -6.35
N THR A 24 4.18 -0.50 -7.17
CA THR A 24 3.26 0.60 -6.93
C THR A 24 1.87 0.24 -7.43
N MET A 25 0.84 0.70 -6.73
CA MET A 25 -0.54 0.66 -7.20
C MET A 25 -1.02 2.08 -7.52
N TYR A 26 -2.03 2.21 -8.38
CA TYR A 26 -2.79 3.44 -8.70
C TYR A 26 -2.03 4.76 -8.50
N GLY A 27 -1.23 5.15 -9.49
CA GLY A 27 -0.50 6.43 -9.45
C GLY A 27 0.72 6.46 -8.51
N GLY A 28 1.03 5.37 -7.80
CA GLY A 28 2.12 5.29 -6.81
C GLY A 28 3.53 5.57 -7.35
N ARG A 29 3.71 5.66 -8.68
CA ARG A 29 4.94 6.21 -9.29
C ARG A 29 5.22 7.68 -8.91
N ARG A 30 4.23 8.37 -8.34
CA ARG A 30 4.31 9.78 -7.91
C ARG A 30 4.54 9.95 -6.41
N ILE A 31 4.69 8.86 -5.65
CA ILE A 31 4.97 8.93 -4.21
C ILE A 31 6.26 9.73 -4.00
N ALA A 32 6.19 10.72 -3.13
CA ALA A 32 7.29 11.60 -2.77
C ALA A 32 7.36 11.81 -1.23
N PRO A 33 8.49 12.31 -0.71
CA PRO A 33 8.57 12.73 0.69
C PRO A 33 7.47 13.75 1.04
N GLY A 34 6.89 13.63 2.23
CA GLY A 34 5.77 14.45 2.71
C GLY A 34 4.38 13.89 2.39
N ASP A 35 4.27 12.90 1.50
CA ASP A 35 2.99 12.24 1.22
C ASP A 35 2.49 11.39 2.40
N THR A 36 1.18 11.36 2.57
CA THR A 36 0.51 10.41 3.46
C THR A 36 0.45 9.06 2.78
N ILE A 37 0.75 8.00 3.52
CA ILE A 37 0.65 6.63 3.00
C ILE A 37 0.02 5.69 4.01
N PHE A 38 -0.87 4.83 3.52
CA PHE A 38 -1.51 3.76 4.28
C PHE A 38 -0.79 2.44 4.01
N VAL A 39 -0.42 1.73 5.09
CA VAL A 39 0.35 0.49 5.03
C VAL A 39 -0.59 -0.70 5.25
N PHE A 40 -0.72 -1.53 4.22
CA PHE A 40 -1.42 -2.81 4.25
C PHE A 40 -0.39 -3.93 4.38
N ALA A 41 -0.42 -4.66 5.48
CA ALA A 41 0.35 -5.88 5.65
C ALA A 41 -0.29 -7.00 4.81
N SER A 42 0.50 -7.58 3.92
CA SER A 42 0.05 -8.58 2.94
C SER A 42 -0.45 -9.86 3.60
N GLU A 43 -1.69 -10.25 3.33
CA GLU A 43 -2.27 -11.51 3.80
C GLU A 43 -1.57 -12.75 3.26
N ASN A 44 -0.99 -12.66 2.05
CA ASN A 44 -0.19 -13.76 1.50
C ASN A 44 1.05 -14.04 2.36
N GLU A 45 1.46 -13.08 3.18
CA GLU A 45 2.58 -13.16 4.13
C GLU A 45 2.07 -13.21 5.59
N GLY A 46 0.79 -13.53 5.80
CA GLY A 46 0.18 -13.59 7.14
C GLY A 46 -0.25 -12.25 7.74
N GLY A 47 -0.16 -11.16 7.00
CA GLY A 47 -0.55 -9.81 7.44
C GLY A 47 -2.07 -9.62 7.53
N PRO A 48 -2.58 -8.74 8.41
CA PRO A 48 -4.03 -8.54 8.62
C PRO A 48 -4.68 -7.46 7.72
N GLY A 49 -4.06 -7.04 6.62
CA GLY A 49 -4.51 -5.89 5.82
C GLY A 49 -4.04 -4.56 6.39
N LEU A 50 -4.88 -3.52 6.41
CA LEU A 50 -4.49 -2.19 6.91
C LEU A 50 -4.00 -2.25 8.37
N ILE A 51 -2.78 -1.77 8.61
CA ILE A 51 -2.15 -1.76 9.95
C ILE A 51 -1.79 -0.35 10.46
N ALA A 52 -1.50 0.58 9.56
CA ALA A 52 -0.97 1.88 9.93
C ALA A 52 -1.14 2.94 8.83
N SER A 53 -1.01 4.20 9.22
CA SER A 53 -0.70 5.30 8.31
C SER A 53 0.56 6.03 8.75
N GLY A 54 1.19 6.72 7.81
CA GLY A 54 2.42 7.46 8.06
C GLY A 54 2.70 8.50 7.00
N VAL A 55 3.81 9.19 7.19
CA VAL A 55 4.36 10.16 6.24
C VAL A 55 5.58 9.54 5.58
N VAL A 56 5.64 9.61 4.26
CA VAL A 56 6.82 9.20 3.49
C VAL A 56 7.97 10.16 3.81
N THR A 57 9.10 9.62 4.27
CA THR A 57 10.30 10.41 4.56
C THR A 57 11.35 10.30 3.47
N SER A 58 11.32 9.22 2.69
CA SER A 58 12.17 9.02 1.51
C SER A 58 11.40 8.23 0.46
N ALA A 59 11.59 8.58 -0.81
CA ALA A 59 11.03 7.84 -1.93
C ALA A 59 12.02 7.82 -3.11
N THR A 60 12.19 6.64 -3.70
CA THR A 60 13.03 6.45 -4.88
C THR A 60 12.30 5.54 -5.86
N ALA A 61 11.92 6.11 -7.01
CA ALA A 61 11.37 5.32 -8.10
C ALA A 61 12.43 4.38 -8.66
N ILE A 62 12.08 3.11 -8.87
CA ILE A 62 12.98 2.13 -9.49
C ILE A 62 12.85 2.26 -11.01
N PRO A 63 13.97 2.50 -11.73
CA PRO A 63 13.95 2.59 -13.19
C PRO A 63 13.37 1.34 -13.83
N LYS A 64 12.68 1.52 -14.96
CA LYS A 64 12.24 0.38 -15.78
C LYS A 64 13.46 -0.33 -16.37
N LYS A 65 13.44 -1.66 -16.39
CA LYS A 65 14.44 -2.44 -17.11
C LYS A 65 14.28 -2.20 -18.61
N ARG A 66 15.36 -1.79 -19.29
CA ARG A 66 15.40 -1.61 -20.74
C ARG A 66 15.06 -2.94 -21.43
N GLY A 67 14.33 -2.89 -22.54
CA GLY A 67 13.92 -4.07 -23.31
C GLY A 67 12.69 -4.82 -22.78
N ILE A 68 12.06 -4.37 -21.69
CA ILE A 68 10.78 -4.94 -21.22
C ILE A 68 9.63 -4.01 -21.62
N ALA A 69 8.76 -4.48 -22.52
CA ALA A 69 7.62 -3.71 -23.04
C ALA A 69 6.61 -3.33 -21.94
N ARG A 70 6.33 -4.24 -21.00
CA ARG A 70 5.42 -4.01 -19.86
C ARG A 70 6.14 -4.27 -18.54
N HIS A 71 6.32 -3.21 -17.76
CA HIS A 71 6.94 -3.29 -16.44
C HIS A 71 6.08 -2.54 -15.43
N THR A 72 5.60 -3.24 -14.40
CA THR A 72 4.92 -2.61 -13.27
C THR A 72 5.89 -1.66 -12.56
N PRO A 73 5.56 -0.36 -12.40
CA PRO A 73 6.42 0.56 -11.69
C PRO A 73 6.68 0.09 -10.26
N ARG A 74 7.90 0.33 -9.77
CA ARG A 74 8.32 -0.03 -8.43
C ARG A 74 8.91 1.19 -7.72
N VAL A 75 8.82 1.19 -6.39
CA VAL A 75 9.35 2.26 -5.54
C VAL A 75 10.02 1.67 -4.31
N SER A 76 11.12 2.27 -3.89
CA SER A 76 11.66 2.09 -2.53
C SER A 76 11.25 3.30 -1.69
N ILE A 77 10.70 3.06 -0.51
CA ILE A 77 10.22 4.13 0.38
C ILE A 77 10.59 3.86 1.83
N THR A 78 10.75 4.95 2.59
CA THR A 78 10.78 4.94 4.04
C THR A 78 9.61 5.76 4.55
N ILE A 79 8.94 5.26 5.58
CA ILE A 79 7.71 5.83 6.13
C ILE A 79 7.91 6.00 7.63
N ARG A 80 7.68 7.20 8.14
CA ARG A 80 7.50 7.42 9.58
C ARG A 80 6.04 7.23 9.93
N ARG A 81 5.74 6.24 10.78
CA ARG A 81 4.37 5.96 11.22
C ARG A 81 3.82 7.15 12.01
N THR A 82 2.60 7.56 11.73
CA THR A 82 1.89 8.61 12.47
C THR A 82 0.66 8.08 13.20
N ALA A 83 0.05 6.98 12.74
CA ALA A 83 -1.05 6.33 13.43
C ALA A 83 -1.08 4.82 13.18
N LEU A 84 -1.69 4.10 14.11
CA LEU A 84 -2.09 2.70 13.95
C LEU A 84 -3.53 2.64 13.44
N ALA A 85 -3.84 1.59 12.67
CA ALA A 85 -5.20 1.37 12.19
C ALA A 85 -6.16 1.09 13.36
N LYS A 86 -7.28 1.81 13.42
CA LYS A 86 -8.35 1.56 14.40
C LYS A 86 -9.12 0.27 14.11
N ARG A 87 -9.20 -0.08 12.84
CA ARG A 87 -9.85 -1.28 12.31
C ARG A 87 -8.98 -1.87 11.21
N ARG A 88 -8.92 -3.19 11.16
CA ARG A 88 -8.31 -3.90 10.03
C ARG A 88 -9.17 -3.68 8.79
N LEU A 89 -8.51 -3.64 7.63
CA LEU A 89 -9.15 -3.68 6.32
C LEU A 89 -8.37 -4.69 5.47
N GLY A 90 -8.55 -5.97 5.81
CA GLY A 90 -8.00 -7.10 5.09
C GLY A 90 -9.02 -7.73 4.16
N ARG A 91 -8.62 -8.82 3.53
CA ARG A 91 -9.49 -9.59 2.62
C ARG A 91 -10.83 -9.97 3.26
N SER A 92 -10.85 -10.42 4.52
CA SER A 92 -12.08 -10.85 5.20
C SER A 92 -13.05 -9.69 5.39
N GLU A 93 -12.55 -8.53 5.81
CA GLU A 93 -13.38 -7.34 6.05
C GLU A 93 -13.87 -6.73 4.74
N LEU A 94 -13.07 -6.83 3.67
CA LEU A 94 -13.37 -6.21 2.39
C LEU A 94 -14.15 -7.11 1.42
N LYS A 95 -14.12 -8.43 1.60
CA LYS A 95 -14.82 -9.41 0.75
C LYS A 95 -16.32 -9.11 0.54
N PRO A 96 -17.11 -8.67 1.53
CA PRO A 96 -18.53 -8.38 1.35
C PRO A 96 -18.81 -7.18 0.41
N PHE A 97 -17.83 -6.30 0.19
CA PHE A 97 -17.96 -5.12 -0.65
C PHE A 97 -17.58 -5.46 -2.09
N SER A 98 -18.47 -6.14 -2.80
CA SER A 98 -18.24 -6.63 -4.17
C SER A 98 -19.23 -6.12 -5.21
N ASP A 99 -20.03 -5.11 -4.86
CA ASP A 99 -20.80 -4.36 -5.84
C ASP A 99 -19.93 -3.22 -6.38
N TRP A 100 -19.37 -3.40 -7.58
CA TRP A 100 -18.38 -2.47 -8.14
C TRP A 100 -18.94 -1.11 -8.52
N ASN A 101 -20.26 -0.97 -8.58
CA ASN A 101 -20.94 0.24 -8.99
C ASN A 101 -21.66 0.94 -7.82
N ASP A 102 -21.48 0.47 -6.59
CA ASP A 102 -22.12 1.05 -5.40
C ASP A 102 -21.49 2.39 -4.96
N GLY A 103 -20.36 2.80 -5.56
CA GLY A 103 -19.64 4.02 -5.25
C GLY A 103 -18.98 4.03 -3.87
N ARG A 104 -18.95 2.89 -3.16
CA ARG A 104 -18.43 2.81 -1.81
C ARG A 104 -16.91 2.72 -1.80
N PRO A 105 -16.23 3.42 -0.87
CA PRO A 105 -14.79 3.35 -0.75
C PRO A 105 -14.30 1.95 -0.39
N GLU A 106 -15.07 1.15 0.36
CA GLU A 106 -14.71 -0.23 0.68
C GLU A 106 -14.71 -1.13 -0.56
N SER A 107 -15.67 -0.93 -1.47
CA SER A 107 -15.75 -1.65 -2.75
C SER A 107 -14.56 -1.28 -3.64
N GLU A 108 -14.17 0.00 -3.67
CA GLU A 108 -12.97 0.45 -4.36
C GLU A 108 -11.70 -0.18 -3.74
N LEU A 109 -11.58 -0.21 -2.41
CA LEU A 109 -10.45 -0.88 -1.75
C LEU A 109 -10.43 -2.38 -2.05
N ASN A 110 -11.59 -3.05 -2.04
CA ASN A 110 -11.65 -4.48 -2.38
C ASN A 110 -11.15 -4.74 -3.81
N PHE A 111 -11.63 -3.94 -4.76
CA PHE A 111 -11.19 -4.00 -6.16
C PHE A 111 -9.67 -3.76 -6.26
N LYS A 112 -9.14 -2.72 -5.62
CA LYS A 112 -7.73 -2.34 -5.75
C LYS A 112 -6.74 -3.34 -5.14
N PHE A 113 -7.13 -4.05 -4.08
CA PHE A 113 -6.22 -4.86 -3.27
C PHE A 113 -6.44 -6.38 -3.39
N TYR A 114 -7.62 -6.84 -3.82
CA TYR A 114 -7.99 -8.26 -3.74
C TYR A 114 -8.68 -8.84 -4.98
N ARG A 115 -9.05 -8.04 -5.99
CA ARG A 115 -9.74 -8.49 -7.20
C ARG A 115 -9.06 -8.00 -8.47
#